data_AF-A0A026W5L6-F1
#
_entry.id   AF-A0A026W5L6-F1
#
_cell.length_a   1.000
_cell.length_b   1.000
_cell.length_c   1.000
_cell.angle_alpha   90.00
_cell.angle_beta   90.00
_cell.angle_gamma   90.00
#
_symmetry.space_group_name_H-M   'P 1'
#
loop_
_entity.id
_entity.type
_entity.pdbx_description
1 polymer ?
#
loop_
_entity_poly.entity_id
_entity_poly.type
_entity_poly.pdbx_seq_one_letter_code
_entity_poly.pdbx_strand_id
1 'polypeptide(L)'
;SVNSKIWKIAPKLTPGSRSIVQIATDVASATYNDGAHIYMHILQQLGCKIGQQLYEYCDKEDANRLRNTRIAAIQSIKEASTARKLHKTVQNEQLKAQEGPQYAAGMVN
;
A
#
# COMPACT_ATOMS: atom_id res chain seq x y z
N SER A 1 5.83 3.95 -0.93
CA SER A 1 5.47 4.36 -2.31
C SER A 1 6.73 4.50 -3.14
N VAL A 2 6.62 4.54 -4.47
CA VAL A 2 7.75 4.79 -5.39
C VAL A 2 8.39 6.15 -5.12
N ASN A 3 7.58 7.22 -5.04
CA ASN A 3 8.08 8.58 -4.78
C ASN A 3 8.93 8.69 -3.51
N SER A 4 8.51 8.03 -2.42
CA SER A 4 9.29 8.04 -1.18
C SER A 4 10.68 7.40 -1.37
N LYS A 5 10.79 6.35 -2.19
CA LYS A 5 12.07 5.71 -2.52
C LYS A 5 12.95 6.62 -3.40
N ILE A 6 12.36 7.28 -4.41
CA ILE A 6 13.07 8.24 -5.28
C ILE A 6 13.73 9.33 -4.43
N TRP A 7 12.95 9.99 -3.57
CA TRP A 7 13.44 11.11 -2.76
C TRP A 7 14.39 10.68 -1.63
N LYS A 8 14.42 9.38 -1.29
CA LYS A 8 15.43 8.82 -0.38
C LYS A 8 16.81 8.73 -1.04
N ILE A 9 16.86 8.49 -2.36
CA ILE A 9 18.11 8.35 -3.13
C ILE A 9 18.55 9.72 -3.68
N ALA A 10 17.62 10.50 -4.21
CA ALA A 10 17.85 11.84 -4.76
C ALA A 10 17.01 12.87 -3.99
N PRO A 11 17.47 13.37 -2.83
CA PRO A 11 16.70 14.31 -2.02
C PRO A 11 16.33 15.58 -2.80
N LYS A 12 15.09 16.04 -2.66
CA LYS A 12 14.59 17.26 -3.33
C LYS A 12 15.36 18.53 -2.97
N LEU A 13 15.93 18.55 -1.76
CA LEU A 13 16.62 19.70 -1.19
C LEU A 13 18.05 19.84 -1.73
N THR A 14 18.57 18.81 -2.40
CA THR A 14 19.92 18.82 -2.97
C THR A 14 19.80 18.96 -4.48
N PRO A 15 20.47 19.95 -5.11
CA PRO A 15 20.51 20.05 -6.56
C PRO A 15 21.09 18.76 -7.15
N GLY A 16 20.24 17.94 -7.77
CA GLY A 16 20.64 16.74 -8.49
C GLY A 16 20.63 16.98 -9.99
N SER A 17 21.58 16.39 -10.71
CA SER A 17 21.49 16.34 -12.17
C SER A 17 20.30 15.47 -12.60
N ARG A 18 19.80 15.69 -13.83
CA ARG A 18 18.76 14.84 -14.44
C ARG A 18 19.13 13.35 -14.38
N SER A 19 20.40 13.02 -14.58
CA SER A 19 20.90 11.64 -14.52
C SER A 19 20.74 11.00 -13.13
N ILE A 20 21.01 11.75 -12.06
CA ILE A 20 20.84 11.23 -10.68
C ILE A 20 19.36 10.91 -10.41
N VAL A 21 18.45 11.80 -10.80
CA VAL A 21 17.01 11.58 -10.62
C VAL A 21 16.52 10.39 -11.44
N GLN A 22 17.04 10.23 -12.67
CA GLN A 22 16.71 9.07 -13.51
C GLN A 22 17.16 7.76 -12.84
N ILE A 23 18.41 7.67 -12.39
CA ILE A 23 18.94 6.49 -11.69
C ILE A 23 18.11 6.20 -10.43
N ALA A 24 17.80 7.22 -9.64
CA ALA A 24 16.95 7.08 -8.45
C ALA A 24 15.56 6.54 -8.81
N THR A 25 15.00 6.96 -9.94
CA THR A 25 13.69 6.52 -10.45
C THR A 25 13.73 5.06 -10.89
N ASP A 26 14.76 4.65 -11.62
CA ASP A 26 14.92 3.27 -12.11
C ASP A 26 15.09 2.31 -10.91
N VAL A 27 15.98 2.65 -9.97
CA VAL A 27 16.19 1.87 -8.75
C VAL A 27 14.95 1.84 -7.87
N ALA A 28 14.27 2.98 -7.68
CA ALA A 28 13.05 3.03 -6.88
C ALA A 28 11.93 2.17 -7.49
N SER A 29 11.79 2.17 -8.82
CA SER A 29 10.76 1.41 -9.53
C SER A 29 11.04 -0.08 -9.43
N ALA A 30 12.27 -0.51 -9.72
CA ALA A 30 12.66 -1.91 -9.62
C ALA A 30 12.53 -2.43 -8.18
N THR A 31 13.00 -1.67 -7.18
CA THR A 31 12.89 -2.10 -5.77
C THR A 31 11.46 -2.08 -5.23
N TYR A 32 10.55 -1.30 -5.84
CA TYR A 32 9.15 -1.28 -5.45
C TYR A 32 8.42 -2.52 -5.99
N ASN A 33 8.66 -2.86 -7.26
CA ASN A 33 8.04 -3.99 -7.95
C ASN A 33 8.66 -5.32 -7.51
N ASP A 34 9.96 -5.48 -7.71
CA ASP A 34 10.64 -6.77 -7.62
C ASP A 34 11.13 -7.06 -6.19
N GLY A 35 11.48 -6.00 -5.44
CA GLY A 35 11.90 -6.08 -4.05
C GLY A 35 13.35 -5.67 -3.82
N ALA A 36 13.84 -5.88 -2.60
CA ALA A 36 15.15 -5.43 -2.18
C ALA A 36 16.30 -6.20 -2.85
N HIS A 37 16.04 -7.42 -3.35
CA HIS A 37 17.05 -8.23 -4.04
C HIS A 37 17.66 -7.57 -5.28
N ILE A 38 16.95 -6.64 -5.92
CA ILE A 38 17.49 -5.90 -7.06
C ILE A 38 18.76 -5.12 -6.70
N TYR A 39 18.92 -4.71 -5.43
CA TYR A 39 20.15 -4.05 -4.98
C TYR A 39 21.37 -4.94 -5.16
N MET A 40 21.25 -6.25 -4.92
CA MET A 40 22.36 -7.19 -5.15
C MET A 40 22.74 -7.24 -6.62
N HIS A 41 21.75 -7.32 -7.51
CA HIS A 41 22.00 -7.36 -8.94
C HIS A 41 22.71 -6.09 -9.42
N ILE A 42 22.22 -4.90 -9.00
CA ILE A 42 22.85 -3.61 -9.32
C ILE A 42 24.30 -3.57 -8.81
N LEU A 43 24.52 -3.95 -7.55
CA LEU A 43 25.86 -3.93 -6.95
C LEU A 43 26.82 -4.91 -7.63
N GLN A 44 26.35 -6.09 -8.04
CA GLN A 44 27.14 -7.04 -8.83
C GLN A 44 27.53 -6.46 -10.19
N GLN A 45 26.61 -5.81 -10.89
CA GLN A 45 26.90 -5.16 -12.18
C GLN A 45 27.92 -4.02 -12.03
N LEU A 46 27.94 -3.36 -10.87
CA LEU A 46 28.95 -2.35 -10.52
C LEU A 46 30.28 -2.94 -10.03
N GLY A 47 30.43 -4.27 -10.04
CA GLY A 47 31.65 -4.96 -9.62
C GLY A 47 31.83 -5.08 -8.10
N CYS A 48 30.79 -4.83 -7.32
CA CYS A 48 30.83 -5.01 -5.87
C CYS A 48 30.68 -6.48 -5.48
N LYS A 49 31.45 -6.91 -4.47
CA LYS A 49 31.31 -8.25 -3.88
C LYS A 49 30.07 -8.29 -2.99
N ILE A 50 29.22 -9.29 -3.20
CA ILE A 50 28.02 -9.51 -2.40
C ILE A 50 28.38 -10.37 -1.19
N GLY A 51 28.16 -9.84 0.00
CA GLY A 51 28.32 -10.55 1.27
C GLY A 51 26.97 -11.04 1.81
N GLN A 52 27.04 -12.00 2.74
CA GLN A 52 25.88 -12.57 3.43
C GLN A 52 25.00 -11.52 4.11
N GLN A 53 25.60 -10.48 4.68
CA GLN A 53 24.86 -9.39 5.36
C GLN A 53 23.89 -8.66 4.42
N LEU A 54 24.29 -8.45 3.15
CA LEU A 54 23.42 -7.83 2.15
C LEU A 54 22.28 -8.78 1.77
N TYR A 55 22.57 -10.08 1.71
CA TYR A 55 21.55 -11.11 1.47
C TYR A 55 20.47 -11.09 2.55
N GLU A 56 20.88 -11.19 3.82
CA GLU A 56 19.99 -11.16 4.97
C GLU A 56 19.21 -9.85 5.08
N TYR A 57 19.83 -8.72 4.73
CA TYR A 57 19.15 -7.43 4.66
C TYR A 57 18.02 -7.44 3.64
N CYS A 58 18.27 -7.92 2.41
CA CYS A 58 17.26 -7.96 1.36
C CYS A 58 16.09 -8.88 1.73
N ASP A 59 16.37 -10.07 2.27
CA ASP A 59 15.34 -11.00 2.77
C ASP A 59 14.45 -10.34 3.82
N LYS A 60 15.06 -9.67 4.80
CA LYS A 60 14.33 -8.99 5.88
C LYS A 60 13.47 -7.85 5.35
N GLU A 61 14.00 -7.04 4.44
CA GLU A 61 13.24 -5.95 3.83
C GLU A 61 12.08 -6.45 2.97
N ASP A 62 12.27 -7.52 2.20
CA ASP A 62 11.19 -8.11 1.40
C ASP A 62 10.11 -8.76 2.26
N ALA A 63 10.49 -9.40 3.37
CA ALA A 63 9.54 -9.90 4.37
C ALA A 63 8.73 -8.76 5.01
N ASN A 64 9.39 -7.65 5.38
CA ASN A 64 8.74 -6.46 5.92
C ASN A 64 7.78 -5.84 4.91
N ARG A 65 8.20 -5.73 3.63
CA ARG A 65 7.36 -5.25 2.52
C ARG A 65 6.09 -6.08 2.42
N LEU A 66 6.21 -7.41 2.36
CA LEU A 66 5.06 -8.31 2.25
C LEU A 66 4.12 -8.19 3.45
N ARG A 67 4.67 -8.11 4.67
CA ARG A 67 3.89 -7.90 5.89
C ARG A 67 3.07 -6.61 5.83
N ASN A 68 3.71 -5.50 5.48
CA ASN A 68 3.06 -4.19 5.41
C ASN A 68 1.98 -4.16 4.32
N THR A 69 2.24 -4.76 3.16
CA THR A 69 1.23 -4.89 2.08
C THR A 69 0.01 -5.68 2.54
N ARG A 70 0.21 -6.80 3.26
CA ARG A 70 -0.90 -7.58 3.83
C ARG A 70 -1.72 -6.78 4.83
N ILE A 71 -1.06 -6.03 5.73
CA ILE A 71 -1.74 -5.16 6.69
C ILE A 71 -2.59 -4.10 5.97
N ALA A 72 -2.02 -3.41 4.99
CA ALA A 72 -2.72 -2.40 4.21
C ALA A 72 -3.92 -2.98 3.45
N ALA A 73 -3.77 -4.17 2.85
CA ALA A 73 -4.87 -4.86 2.17
C ALA A 73 -6.01 -5.20 3.14
N ILE A 74 -5.70 -5.72 4.33
CA ILE A 74 -6.70 -6.03 5.36
C ILE A 74 -7.43 -4.76 5.81
N GLN A 75 -6.70 -3.66 6.04
CA GLN A 75 -7.27 -2.37 6.42
C GLN A 75 -8.23 -1.86 5.35
N SER A 76 -7.81 -1.87 4.08
CA SER A 76 -8.65 -1.47 2.95
C SER A 76 -9.94 -2.30 2.84
N ILE A 77 -9.85 -3.62 3.04
CA ILE A 77 -11.03 -4.51 3.05
C ILE A 77 -11.98 -4.14 4.21
N LYS A 78 -11.43 -3.89 5.41
CA LYS A 78 -12.22 -3.50 6.58
C LYS A 78 -12.92 -2.17 6.34
N GLU A 79 -12.21 -1.17 5.84
CA GLU A 79 -12.77 0.15 5.51
C GLU A 79 -13.90 0.03 4.49
N ALA A 80 -13.68 -0.71 3.39
CA ALA A 80 -14.70 -0.93 2.37
C ALA A 80 -15.92 -1.67 2.94
N SER A 81 -15.70 -2.65 3.83
CA SER A 81 -16.80 -3.36 4.51
C SER A 81 -17.60 -2.43 5.42
N THR A 82 -16.93 -1.58 6.20
CA THR A 82 -17.57 -0.61 7.09
C THR A 82 -18.38 0.41 6.28
N ALA A 83 -17.82 0.94 5.20
CA ALA A 83 -18.51 1.87 4.31
C ALA A 83 -19.77 1.25 3.69
N ARG A 84 -19.70 0.00 3.21
CA ARG A 84 -20.88 -0.71 2.68
C ARG A 84 -21.98 -0.91 3.73
N LYS A 85 -21.60 -1.28 4.96
CA LYS A 85 -22.56 -1.45 6.06
C LYS A 85 -23.24 -0.13 6.41
N LEU A 86 -22.46 0.95 6.54
CA LEU A 86 -22.98 2.28 6.82
C LEU A 86 -23.95 2.74 5.73
N HIS A 87 -23.58 2.59 4.45
CA HIS A 87 -24.45 2.93 3.32
C HIS A 87 -25.78 2.16 3.37
N LYS A 88 -25.73 0.85 3.65
CA LYS A 88 -26.95 0.03 3.77
C LYS A 88 -27.82 0.47 4.95
N THR A 89 -27.23 0.81 6.10
CA THR A 89 -27.97 1.33 7.25
C THR A 89 -28.67 2.63 6.91
N VAL A 90 -27.96 3.59 6.32
CA VAL A 90 -28.53 4.89 5.90
C VAL A 90 -29.67 4.69 4.89
N GLN A 91 -29.47 3.82 3.89
CA GLN A 91 -30.51 3.50 2.92
C GLN A 91 -31.76 2.87 3.58
N ASN A 92 -31.56 1.96 4.52
CA ASN A 92 -32.68 1.35 5.25
C ASN A 92 -33.43 2.35 6.12
N GLU A 93 -32.73 3.29 6.76
CA GLU A 93 -33.35 4.36 7.54
C GLU A 93 -34.17 5.30 6.65
N GLN A 94 -33.66 5.64 5.47
CA GLN A 94 -34.40 6.42 4.46
C GLN A 94 -35.66 5.70 3.99
N LEU A 95 -35.58 4.39 3.71
CA LEU A 95 -36.74 3.58 3.32
C LEU A 95 -37.80 3.54 4.43
N LYS A 96 -37.39 3.29 5.68
CA LYS A 96 -38.30 3.32 6.85
C LYS A 96 -38.98 4.67 7.02
N ALA A 97 -38.25 5.77 6.79
CA ALA A 97 -38.82 7.12 6.85
C ALA A 97 -39.84 7.37 5.73
N GLN A 98 -39.66 6.77 4.55
CA GLN A 98 -40.60 6.86 3.43
C GLN A 98 -41.84 5.97 3.60
N GLU A 99 -41.67 4.76 4.14
CA GLU A 99 -42.78 3.80 4.38
C GLU A 99 -43.74 4.28 5.48
N GLY A 100 -43.31 5.17 6.38
CA GLY A 100 -44.12 5.64 7.50
C GLY A 100 -44.45 4.53 8.52
N PRO A 101 -45.19 4.82 9.62
CA PRO A 101 -45.51 3.83 10.63
C PRO A 101 -46.56 2.83 10.11
N GLN A 102 -46.13 1.84 9.34
CA GLN A 102 -47.01 0.85 8.72
C GLN A 102 -47.04 -0.48 9.50
N TYR A 103 -47.37 -0.45 10.80
CA TYR A 103 -47.80 -1.65 11.54
C TYR A 103 -48.80 -1.27 12.64
N ALA A 104 -50.08 -1.24 12.29
CA ALA A 104 -51.16 -1.41 13.24
C ALA A 104 -52.25 -2.27 12.57
N ALA A 105 -52.12 -3.60 12.69
CA ALA A 105 -53.24 -4.52 12.49
C ALA A 105 -52.89 -5.90 13.09
N GLY A 106 -52.79 -5.94 14.42
CA GLY A 106 -52.88 -7.14 15.22
C GLY A 106 -54.00 -6.98 16.25
N MET A 107 -55.17 -6.48 15.83
CA MET A 107 -56.38 -6.56 16.63
C MET A 107 -57.10 -7.85 16.24
N VAL A 108 -56.83 -8.89 17.02
CA VAL A 108 -57.64 -10.10 17.08
C VAL A 108 -59.02 -9.68 17.62
N ASN A 109 -60.08 -9.91 16.83
CA ASN A 109 -61.48 -9.80 17.28
C ASN A 109 -61.83 -10.96 18.21
#